data_AF-A0A9E0YLA2-F1
#
_entry.id   AF-A0A9E0YLA2-F1
#
_cell.length_a   1.000
_cell.length_b   1.000
_cell.length_c   1.000
_cell.angle_alpha   90.00
_cell.angle_beta   90.00
_cell.angle_gamma   90.00
#
_symmetry.space_group_name_H-M   'P 1'
#
loop_
_entity.id
_entity.type
_entity.pdbx_description
1 polymer ?
#
loop_
_entity_poly.entity_id
_entity_poly.type
_entity_poly.pdbx_seq_one_letter_code
_entity_poly.pdbx_strand_id
1 'polypeptide(L)'
;MVLFSEESTSVIVLLVGLMAVVLADFAALPTIFLVATSLLVFFYLILFRRGYLEDPADTMIGFIPGHYLLLFAFILQGSVKLIVLSLWSLLVIGTLGYDFATNAEVKLVSAKLTTMFLYCIIWCIIIFLFQRILIEGLELVSLAAIITRLGLAIGGLIWIGIGLFRINRSYT
;
A
#
# COMPACT_ATOMS: atom_id res chain seq x y z
N MET A 1 19.08 7.51 17.17
CA MET A 1 19.07 6.31 16.31
C MET A 1 17.93 6.50 15.33
N VAL A 2 18.22 6.94 14.10
CA VAL A 2 17.17 7.22 13.11
C VAL A 2 16.65 5.86 12.63
N LEU A 3 15.49 5.45 13.16
CA LEU A 3 14.71 4.37 12.55
C LEU A 3 14.50 4.74 11.09
N PHE A 4 14.73 3.78 10.20
CA PHE A 4 14.59 3.87 8.74
C PHE A 4 13.54 4.89 8.29
N SER A 5 13.90 5.81 7.39
CA SER A 5 12.94 6.75 6.81
C SER A 5 11.76 5.99 6.18
N GLU A 6 10.59 6.61 6.09
CA GLU A 6 9.38 5.93 5.59
C GLU A 6 9.57 5.43 4.16
N GLU A 7 10.35 6.16 3.36
CA GLU A 7 10.77 5.75 2.02
C GLU A 7 11.61 4.48 2.09
N SER A 8 12.59 4.43 3.01
CA SER A 8 13.45 3.26 3.21
C SER A 8 12.62 2.03 3.61
N THR A 9 11.66 2.20 4.53
CA THR A 9 10.79 1.10 4.97
C THR A 9 9.86 0.64 3.86
N SER A 10 9.28 1.58 3.10
CA SER A 10 8.45 1.29 1.93
C SER A 10 9.22 0.52 0.88
N VAL A 11 10.45 0.94 0.58
CA VAL A 11 11.34 0.26 -0.37
C VAL A 11 11.70 -1.15 0.12
N ILE A 12 12.01 -1.33 1.41
CA ILE A 12 12.32 -2.66 1.97
C ILE A 12 11.12 -3.60 1.84
N VAL A 13 9.92 -3.16 2.27
CA VAL A 13 8.70 -3.99 2.17
C VAL A 13 8.38 -4.31 0.71
N LEU A 14 8.59 -3.37 -0.19
CA LEU A 14 8.49 -3.56 -1.63
C LEU A 14 9.43 -4.65 -2.16
N LEU A 15 10.71 -4.56 -1.82
CA LEU A 15 11.73 -5.51 -2.29
C LEU A 15 11.51 -6.91 -1.75
N VAL A 16 11.23 -7.03 -0.45
CA VAL A 16 10.92 -8.32 0.20
C VAL A 16 9.68 -8.94 -0.43
N GLY A 17 8.66 -8.13 -0.65
CA GLY A 17 7.43 -8.54 -1.28
C GLY A 17 7.58 -9.02 -2.73
N LEU A 18 8.37 -8.28 -3.54
CA LEU A 18 8.72 -8.68 -4.89
C LEU A 18 9.48 -10.01 -4.90
N MET A 19 10.46 -10.19 -4.02
CA MET A 19 11.17 -11.45 -3.87
C MET A 19 10.21 -12.60 -3.54
N ALA A 20 9.29 -12.40 -2.59
CA ALA A 20 8.32 -13.42 -2.21
C ALA A 20 7.44 -13.84 -3.40
N VAL A 21 7.01 -12.89 -4.24
CA VAL A 21 6.18 -13.20 -5.41
C VAL A 21 6.96 -13.88 -6.53
N VAL A 22 8.20 -13.46 -6.79
CA VAL A 22 9.07 -14.12 -7.78
C VAL A 22 9.40 -15.57 -7.38
N LEU A 23 9.61 -15.82 -6.08
CA LEU A 23 9.95 -17.15 -5.58
C LEU A 23 8.76 -18.10 -5.46
N ALA A 24 7.53 -17.59 -5.39
CA ALA A 24 6.32 -18.37 -5.13
C ALA A 24 5.58 -18.85 -6.40
N ASP A 25 6.19 -18.71 -7.58
CA ASP A 25 5.64 -19.17 -8.88
C ASP A 25 4.20 -18.72 -9.14
N PHE A 26 3.90 -17.44 -8.83
CA PHE A 26 2.58 -16.87 -9.08
C PHE A 26 2.29 -16.67 -10.57
N ALA A 27 1.00 -16.65 -10.91
CA ALA A 27 0.53 -16.32 -12.24
C ALA A 27 1.16 -15.02 -12.79
N ALA A 28 1.54 -15.04 -14.07
CA ALA A 28 2.32 -13.97 -14.69
C ALA A 28 1.66 -12.59 -14.60
N LEU A 29 0.34 -12.50 -14.75
CA LEU A 29 -0.37 -11.21 -14.78
C LEU A 29 -0.33 -10.48 -13.41
N PRO A 30 -0.71 -11.10 -12.27
CA PRO A 30 -0.51 -10.50 -10.94
C PRO A 30 0.96 -10.13 -10.65
N THR A 31 1.90 -10.97 -11.07
CA THR A 31 3.33 -10.73 -10.88
C THR A 31 3.80 -9.49 -11.65
N ILE A 32 3.48 -9.39 -12.94
CA ILE A 32 3.82 -8.23 -13.78
C ILE A 32 3.19 -6.96 -13.21
N PHE A 33 1.92 -7.03 -12.80
CA PHE A 33 1.22 -5.90 -12.21
C PHE A 33 1.91 -5.41 -10.94
N LEU A 34 2.25 -6.34 -10.04
CA LEU A 34 2.94 -6.02 -8.80
C LEU A 34 4.31 -5.40 -9.11
N VAL A 35 5.09 -5.99 -10.01
CA VAL A 35 6.40 -5.45 -10.43
C VAL A 35 6.27 -4.04 -10.99
N ALA A 36 5.32 -3.81 -11.90
CA ALA A 36 5.12 -2.50 -12.52
C ALA A 36 4.70 -1.42 -11.51
N THR A 37 3.73 -1.72 -10.65
CA THR A 37 3.30 -0.79 -9.59
C THR A 37 4.41 -0.54 -8.57
N SER A 38 5.19 -1.56 -8.25
CA SER A 38 6.35 -1.49 -7.37
C SER A 38 7.45 -0.58 -7.90
N LEU A 39 7.78 -0.72 -9.18
CA LEU A 39 8.75 0.15 -9.84
C LEU A 39 8.26 1.59 -9.86
N LEU A 40 6.98 1.82 -10.17
CA LEU A 40 6.38 3.16 -10.17
C LEU A 40 6.51 3.84 -8.80
N VAL A 41 6.16 3.13 -7.72
CA VAL A 41 6.30 3.63 -6.35
C VAL A 41 7.75 3.86 -5.99
N PHE A 42 8.64 2.94 -6.33
CA PHE A 42 10.08 3.07 -6.08
C PHE A 42 10.66 4.31 -6.76
N PHE A 43 10.37 4.51 -8.05
CA PHE A 43 10.83 5.68 -8.79
C PHE A 43 10.30 6.98 -8.18
N TYR A 44 9.03 7.00 -7.77
CA TYR A 44 8.47 8.15 -7.08
C TYR A 44 9.21 8.47 -5.77
N LEU A 45 9.38 7.47 -4.90
CA LEU A 45 10.01 7.65 -3.58
C LEU A 45 11.47 8.09 -3.69
N ILE A 46 12.24 7.47 -4.59
CA ILE A 46 13.68 7.69 -4.67
C ILE A 46 14.03 8.88 -5.57
N LEU A 47 13.42 8.99 -6.75
CA LEU A 47 13.79 10.05 -7.69
C LEU A 47 13.05 11.36 -7.38
N PHE A 48 11.74 11.30 -7.18
CA PHE A 48 10.95 12.51 -6.97
C PHE A 48 11.04 12.98 -5.52
N ARG A 49 10.62 12.15 -4.56
CA ARG A 49 10.48 12.56 -3.17
C ARG A 49 11.82 12.90 -2.52
N ARG A 50 12.79 11.98 -2.60
CA ARG A 50 14.13 12.18 -2.01
C ARG A 50 15.01 13.15 -2.81
N GLY A 51 14.81 13.25 -4.12
CA GLY A 51 15.63 14.09 -5.00
C GLY A 51 15.20 15.56 -5.06
N TYR A 52 13.90 15.84 -4.88
CA TYR A 52 13.33 17.17 -5.11
C TYR A 52 12.62 17.78 -3.89
N LEU A 53 12.37 17.04 -2.80
CA LEU A 53 11.76 17.59 -1.59
C LEU A 53 12.79 17.66 -0.46
N GLU A 54 13.13 18.87 -0.03
CA GLU A 54 14.12 19.10 1.03
C GLU A 54 13.58 18.75 2.43
N ASP A 55 12.29 18.98 2.69
CA ASP A 55 11.62 18.64 3.93
C ASP A 55 10.15 18.26 3.64
N PRO A 56 9.90 17.05 3.13
CA PRO A 56 8.55 16.65 2.71
C PRO A 56 7.61 16.62 3.91
N ALA A 57 6.41 17.18 3.75
CA ALA A 57 5.39 17.10 4.80
C ALA A 57 5.08 15.63 5.14
N ASP A 58 4.67 15.37 6.38
CA ASP A 58 4.07 14.08 6.74
C ASP A 58 2.83 13.85 5.87
N THR A 59 2.92 12.89 4.94
CA THR A 59 1.86 12.59 3.99
C THR A 59 1.43 11.13 4.08
N MET A 60 0.56 10.73 3.16
CA MET A 60 0.07 9.37 2.99
C MET A 60 1.16 8.36 2.57
N ILE A 61 2.41 8.76 2.36
CA ILE A 61 3.51 7.86 1.97
C ILE A 61 3.68 6.71 2.97
N GLY A 62 3.47 6.98 4.26
CA GLY A 62 3.63 6.00 5.34
C GLY A 62 2.67 4.82 5.22
N PHE A 63 1.63 4.91 4.38
CA PHE A 63 0.69 3.82 4.12
C PHE A 63 1.16 2.81 3.08
N ILE A 64 2.14 3.18 2.23
CA ILE A 64 2.65 2.34 1.15
C ILE A 64 3.09 0.95 1.63
N PRO A 65 3.86 0.80 2.73
CA PRO A 65 4.21 -0.53 3.23
C PRO A 65 2.97 -1.37 3.59
N GLY A 66 1.99 -0.74 4.25
CA GLY A 66 0.72 -1.38 4.61
C GLY A 66 -0.10 -1.79 3.39
N HIS A 67 -0.06 -0.98 2.32
CA HIS A 67 -0.64 -1.35 1.04
C HIS A 67 -0.04 -2.67 0.56
N TYR A 68 1.27 -2.71 0.35
CA TYR A 68 1.91 -3.90 -0.21
C TYR A 68 1.65 -5.16 0.63
N LEU A 69 1.71 -5.08 1.96
CA LEU A 69 1.42 -6.23 2.84
C LEU A 69 0.03 -6.82 2.60
N LEU A 70 -0.99 -5.97 2.42
CA LEU A 70 -2.36 -6.42 2.15
C LEU A 70 -2.52 -6.97 0.73
N LEU A 71 -1.87 -6.37 -0.27
CA LEU A 71 -1.85 -6.95 -1.62
C LEU A 71 -1.21 -8.34 -1.62
N PHE A 72 -0.11 -8.54 -0.91
CA PHE A 72 0.50 -9.86 -0.76
C PHE A 72 -0.43 -10.88 -0.13
N ALA A 73 -1.20 -10.47 0.88
CA ALA A 73 -2.21 -11.34 1.49
C ALA A 73 -3.25 -11.83 0.46
N PHE A 74 -3.67 -10.97 -0.48
CA PHE A 74 -4.58 -11.34 -1.56
C PHE A 74 -3.93 -12.22 -2.63
N ILE A 75 -2.68 -11.91 -3.02
CA ILE A 75 -1.97 -12.67 -4.06
C ILE A 75 -1.73 -14.12 -3.61
N LEU A 76 -1.38 -14.34 -2.33
CA LEU A 76 -1.18 -15.65 -1.71
C LEU A 76 -2.44 -16.56 -1.70
N GLN A 77 -3.59 -16.08 -2.16
CA GLN A 77 -4.79 -16.90 -2.34
C GLN A 77 -4.92 -17.54 -3.72
N GLY A 78 -4.06 -17.19 -4.68
CA GLY A 78 -4.04 -17.80 -6.01
C GLY A 78 -5.23 -17.43 -6.90
N SER A 79 -6.22 -16.68 -6.40
CA SER A 79 -7.40 -16.22 -7.13
C SER A 79 -7.49 -14.69 -7.16
N VAL A 80 -6.43 -14.06 -7.69
CA VAL A 80 -6.39 -12.60 -7.81
C VAL A 80 -7.38 -12.16 -8.89
N LYS A 81 -8.53 -11.65 -8.47
CA LYS A 81 -9.53 -11.07 -9.37
C LYS A 81 -9.02 -9.72 -9.88
N LEU A 82 -9.22 -9.44 -11.17
CA LEU A 82 -8.87 -8.15 -11.81
C LEU A 82 -9.38 -6.95 -11.02
N ILE A 83 -10.56 -7.05 -10.41
CA ILE A 83 -11.15 -5.99 -9.59
C ILE A 83 -10.26 -5.60 -8.39
N VAL A 84 -9.56 -6.56 -7.78
CA VAL A 84 -8.64 -6.30 -6.66
C VAL A 84 -7.44 -5.53 -7.17
N LEU A 85 -6.87 -5.93 -8.30
CA LEU A 85 -5.75 -5.22 -8.94
C LEU A 85 -6.14 -3.79 -9.32
N SER A 86 -7.32 -3.58 -9.91
CA SER A 86 -7.80 -2.24 -10.29
C SER A 86 -7.98 -1.32 -9.08
N LEU A 87 -8.60 -1.81 -8.01
CA LEU A 87 -8.73 -1.06 -6.75
C LEU A 87 -7.36 -0.76 -6.15
N TRP A 88 -6.42 -1.68 -6.29
CA TRP A 88 -5.04 -1.50 -5.86
C TRP A 88 -4.33 -0.37 -6.60
N SER A 89 -4.47 -0.32 -7.93
CA SER A 89 -3.93 0.78 -8.73
C SER A 89 -4.48 2.12 -8.29
N LEU A 90 -5.80 2.21 -8.07
CA LEU A 90 -6.43 3.45 -7.63
C LEU A 90 -5.90 3.92 -6.28
N LEU A 91 -5.63 2.98 -5.36
CA LEU A 91 -5.08 3.28 -4.06
C LEU A 91 -3.61 3.76 -4.13
N VAL A 92 -2.78 3.13 -4.96
CA VAL A 92 -1.41 3.60 -5.22
C VAL A 92 -1.43 4.99 -5.85
N ILE A 93 -2.22 5.19 -6.91
CA ILE A 93 -2.37 6.48 -7.58
C ILE A 93 -2.89 7.56 -6.61
N GLY A 94 -3.88 7.23 -5.78
CA GLY A 94 -4.42 8.15 -4.77
C GLY A 94 -3.37 8.56 -3.73
N THR A 95 -2.55 7.61 -3.28
CA THR A 95 -1.48 7.85 -2.30
C THR A 95 -0.40 8.78 -2.87
N LEU A 96 0.09 8.49 -4.07
CA LEU A 96 1.11 9.30 -4.74
C LEU A 96 0.56 10.66 -5.17
N GLY A 97 -0.69 10.70 -5.63
CA GLY A 97 -1.39 11.93 -5.98
C GLY A 97 -1.60 12.85 -4.78
N TYR A 98 -1.93 12.28 -3.61
CA TYR A 98 -2.02 13.05 -2.37
C TYR A 98 -0.65 13.59 -1.95
N ASP A 99 0.41 12.78 -1.97
CA ASP A 99 1.77 13.24 -1.63
C ASP A 99 2.23 14.35 -2.56
N PHE A 100 1.98 14.21 -3.86
CA PHE A 100 2.29 15.23 -4.86
C PHE A 100 1.50 16.53 -4.62
N ALA A 101 0.17 16.45 -4.48
CA ALA A 101 -0.67 17.63 -4.23
C ALA A 101 -0.34 18.29 -2.89
N THR A 102 0.18 17.52 -1.93
CA THR A 102 0.56 18.03 -0.61
C THR A 102 1.81 18.89 -0.66
N ASN A 103 2.78 18.46 -1.46
CA ASN A 103 4.10 19.08 -1.59
C ASN A 103 4.23 20.02 -2.82
N ALA A 104 3.18 20.16 -3.63
CA ALA A 104 3.15 21.14 -4.72
C ALA A 104 3.16 22.59 -4.20
N GLU A 105 3.89 23.47 -4.89
CA GLU A 105 4.01 24.91 -4.54
C GLU A 105 2.65 25.62 -4.46
N VAL A 106 1.69 25.18 -5.27
CA VAL A 106 0.31 25.66 -5.21
C VAL A 106 -0.46 24.84 -4.17
N LYS A 107 -0.86 25.48 -3.07
CA LYS A 107 -1.70 24.86 -2.02
C LYS A 107 -3.09 24.51 -2.56
N LEU A 108 -3.20 23.34 -3.21
CA LEU A 108 -4.44 22.79 -3.75
C LEU A 108 -5.26 22.10 -2.64
N VAL A 109 -5.77 22.87 -1.68
CA VAL A 109 -6.50 22.34 -0.51
C VAL A 109 -7.67 21.45 -0.92
N SER A 110 -8.42 21.83 -1.96
CA SER A 110 -9.51 21.01 -2.50
C SER A 110 -9.02 19.67 -3.03
N ALA A 111 -7.90 19.64 -3.76
CA ALA A 111 -7.35 18.40 -4.32
C ALA A 111 -6.87 17.45 -3.21
N LYS A 112 -6.24 17.99 -2.14
CA LYS A 112 -5.83 17.22 -0.96
C LYS A 112 -7.03 16.55 -0.27
N LEU A 113 -8.10 17.30 -0.03
CA LEU A 113 -9.31 16.77 0.60
C LEU A 113 -10.00 15.71 -0.27
N THR A 114 -10.11 15.96 -1.58
CA THR A 114 -10.71 15.00 -2.52
C THR A 114 -9.91 13.70 -2.61
N THR A 115 -8.57 13.78 -2.69
CA THR A 115 -7.72 12.58 -2.71
C THR A 115 -7.79 11.81 -1.40
N MET A 116 -7.83 12.50 -0.25
CA MET A 116 -8.01 11.86 1.05
C MET A 116 -9.37 11.15 1.17
N PHE A 117 -10.45 11.78 0.72
CA PHE A 117 -11.78 11.19 0.76
C PHE A 117 -11.89 9.96 -0.15
N LEU A 118 -11.38 10.04 -1.39
CA LEU A 118 -11.31 8.92 -2.32
C LEU A 118 -10.46 7.77 -1.76
N TYR A 119 -9.34 8.10 -1.14
CA TYR A 119 -8.47 7.15 -0.47
C TYR A 119 -9.21 6.37 0.62
N CYS A 120 -9.98 7.05 1.48
CA CYS A 120 -10.81 6.41 2.50
C CYS A 120 -11.88 5.47 1.89
N ILE A 121 -12.55 5.90 0.81
CA ILE A 121 -13.56 5.06 0.13
C ILE A 121 -12.92 3.78 -0.42
N ILE A 122 -11.79 3.90 -1.13
CA ILE A 122 -11.09 2.75 -1.70
C ILE A 122 -10.66 1.79 -0.60
N TRP A 123 -10.21 2.31 0.54
CA TRP A 123 -9.88 1.50 1.72
C TRP A 123 -11.08 0.73 2.27
N CYS A 124 -12.23 1.37 2.44
CA CYS A 124 -13.44 0.70 2.91
C CYS A 124 -13.82 -0.46 1.98
N ILE A 125 -13.71 -0.26 0.66
CA ILE A 125 -13.98 -1.30 -0.33
C ILE A 125 -12.96 -2.45 -0.21
N ILE A 126 -11.67 -2.15 -0.08
CA ILE A 126 -10.62 -3.17 0.07
C ILE A 126 -10.80 -3.98 1.35
N ILE A 127 -11.11 -3.33 2.48
CA ILE A 127 -11.36 -4.02 3.76
C ILE A 127 -12.60 -4.91 3.66
N PHE A 128 -13.67 -4.43 3.04
CA PHE A 128 -14.87 -5.23 2.81
C PHE A 128 -14.59 -6.46 1.94
N LEU A 129 -13.85 -6.28 0.84
CA LEU A 129 -13.43 -7.38 -0.02
C LEU A 129 -12.50 -8.34 0.73
N PHE A 130 -11.58 -7.83 1.55
CA PHE A 130 -10.69 -8.63 2.38
C PHE A 130 -11.45 -9.50 3.37
N GLN A 131 -12.40 -8.91 4.10
CA GLN A 131 -13.25 -9.63 5.04
C GLN A 131 -14.04 -10.73 4.35
N ARG A 132 -14.65 -10.42 3.20
CA ARG A 132 -15.39 -11.39 2.40
C ARG A 132 -14.50 -12.55 1.93
N ILE A 133 -13.30 -12.22 1.47
CA ILE A 133 -12.32 -13.19 0.97
C ILE A 133 -11.75 -14.06 2.09
N LEU A 134 -11.58 -13.51 3.31
CA LEU A 134 -11.23 -14.28 4.50
C LEU A 134 -12.33 -15.28 4.87
N ILE A 135 -13.59 -14.83 4.87
CA ILE A 135 -14.75 -15.66 5.17
C ILE A 135 -14.88 -16.79 4.14
N GLU A 136 -14.78 -16.47 2.84
CA GLU A 136 -14.88 -17.45 1.75
C GLU A 136 -13.64 -18.38 1.66
N GLY A 137 -12.48 -17.92 2.13
CA GLY A 137 -11.21 -18.65 2.03
C GLY A 137 -10.89 -19.60 3.19
N LEU A 138 -11.67 -19.58 4.27
CA LEU A 138 -11.48 -20.41 5.47
C LEU A 138 -11.81 -21.89 5.24
N GLU A 139 -12.56 -22.22 4.19
CA GLU A 139 -13.10 -23.58 4.02
C GLU A 139 -12.16 -24.58 3.33
N LEU A 140 -11.03 -24.15 2.74
CA LEU A 140 -10.23 -25.01 1.85
C LEU A 140 -8.70 -24.88 1.96
N VAL A 141 -8.15 -24.24 3.00
CA VAL A 141 -6.74 -23.83 3.04
C VAL A 141 -5.99 -24.38 4.26
N SER A 142 -4.71 -24.72 4.09
CA SER A 142 -3.84 -25.19 5.18
C SER A 142 -3.67 -24.13 6.27
N LEU A 143 -3.56 -24.58 7.54
CA LEU A 143 -3.41 -23.71 8.71
C LEU A 143 -2.26 -22.70 8.57
N ALA A 144 -1.15 -23.12 7.95
CA ALA A 144 0.00 -22.24 7.70
C ALA A 144 -0.36 -21.05 6.80
N ALA A 145 -1.08 -21.29 5.70
CA ALA A 145 -1.50 -20.23 4.79
C ALA A 145 -2.54 -19.29 5.42
N ILE A 146 -3.41 -19.80 6.31
CA ILE A 146 -4.32 -18.97 7.10
C ILE A 146 -3.52 -18.02 8.02
N ILE A 147 -2.54 -18.56 8.77
CA ILE A 147 -1.71 -17.77 9.69
C ILE A 147 -0.91 -16.70 8.92
N THR A 148 -0.28 -17.05 7.80
CA THR A 148 0.49 -16.09 6.99
C THR A 148 -0.39 -14.96 6.47
N ARG A 149 -1.60 -15.26 5.97
CA ARG A 149 -2.54 -14.25 5.48
C ARG A 149 -3.01 -13.33 6.60
N LEU A 150 -3.37 -13.90 7.74
CA LEU A 150 -3.81 -13.12 8.90
C LEU A 150 -2.68 -12.20 9.41
N GLY A 151 -1.45 -12.71 9.47
CA GLY A 151 -0.27 -11.93 9.86
C GLY A 151 0.00 -10.75 8.92
N LEU A 152 -0.07 -10.97 7.61
CA LEU A 152 0.08 -9.90 6.62
C LEU A 152 -1.02 -8.85 6.71
N ALA A 153 -2.26 -9.27 6.94
CA ALA A 153 -3.39 -8.36 7.06
C ALA A 153 -3.36 -7.53 8.34
N ILE A 154 -3.07 -8.17 9.49
CA ILE A 154 -2.88 -7.49 10.77
C ILE A 154 -1.70 -6.52 10.65
N GLY A 155 -0.58 -6.95 10.07
CA GLY A 155 0.57 -6.10 9.81
C GLY A 155 0.21 -4.88 8.95
N GLY A 156 -0.54 -5.09 7.88
CA GLY A 156 -1.05 -4.01 7.03
C GLY A 156 -1.95 -3.03 7.79
N LEU A 157 -2.90 -3.53 8.59
CA LEU A 157 -3.80 -2.70 9.41
C LEU A 157 -3.06 -1.89 10.47
N ILE A 158 -2.08 -2.48 11.15
CA ILE A 158 -1.24 -1.77 12.12
C ILE A 158 -0.49 -0.63 11.43
N TRP A 159 0.07 -0.90 10.25
CA TRP A 159 0.82 0.10 9.50
C TRP A 159 -0.05 1.28 9.05
N ILE A 160 -1.30 1.00 8.69
CA ILE A 160 -2.30 2.05 8.42
C ILE A 160 -2.63 2.83 9.69
N GLY A 161 -2.81 2.17 10.83
CA GLY A 161 -3.03 2.85 12.11
C GLY A 161 -1.89 3.82 12.45
N ILE A 162 -0.64 3.40 12.24
CA ILE A 162 0.54 4.24 12.43
C ILE A 162 0.52 5.46 11.51
N GLY A 163 0.23 5.28 10.21
CA GLY A 163 0.13 6.40 9.28
C GLY A 163 -0.98 7.40 9.63
N LEU A 164 -2.14 6.92 10.10
CA LEU A 164 -3.24 7.79 10.55
C LEU A 164 -2.88 8.61 11.79
N PHE A 165 -2.22 7.97 12.78
CA PHE A 165 -1.78 8.65 14.00
C PHE A 165 -0.80 9.79 13.69
N ARG A 166 0.08 9.60 12.70
CA ARG A 166 1.04 10.61 12.27
C ARG A 166 0.39 11.78 11.57
N ILE A 167 -0.48 11.53 10.58
CA ILE A 167 -1.24 12.58 9.90
C ILE A 167 -1.97 13.45 10.93
N ASN A 168 -2.60 12.85 11.93
CA ASN A 168 -3.27 13.60 12.99
C ASN A 168 -2.31 14.50 13.79
N ARG A 169 -1.09 14.02 14.09
CA ARG A 169 -0.06 14.83 14.78
C ARG A 169 0.43 16.00 13.95
N SER A 170 0.45 15.89 12.63
CA SER A 170 0.88 16.98 11.73
C SER A 170 -0.13 18.13 11.65
N TYR A 171 -1.36 17.93 12.15
CA TYR A 171 -2.41 18.96 12.24
C TYR A 171 -2.59 19.54 13.66
N THR A 172 -1.84 19.06 14.67
CA THR A 172 -1.86 19.54 16.07
C THR A 172 -0.56 20.20 16.47
#